data_AF-A0A1J3K1L7-F1
#
_entry.id   AF-A0A1J3K1L7-F1
#
_cell.length_a   1.000
_cell.length_b   1.000
_cell.length_c   1.000
_cell.angle_alpha   90.00
_cell.angle_beta   90.00
_cell.angle_gamma   90.00
#
_symmetry.space_group_name_H-M   'P 1'
#
loop_
_entity.id
_entity.type
_entity.pdbx_description
1 polymer ?
#
loop_
_entity_poly.entity_id
_entity_poly.type
_entity_poly.pdbx_seq_one_letter_code
_entity_poly.pdbx_strand_id
1 'polypeptide(L)'
;LKGSDFVNVNGTKKKMASILRSVATSTAVVAAASAIPIAIAFSSFSSFSSSSSSSSSTNPKSQSLNFSFLNRSSPRPLGLSRSFASSPMTTVPASDRKILQEDRVMPQLLTEFMVDMKCEGCVTAVKNKLETVEGIENVEVDLPNQVVRILGSSPVKAMTQALEQTGRKARLIGQGVPQDFLISAAVAEFKGPDIFGVVRFAQVSMELARIEANFTGLSPGTHSWCINEYGDLTNGAASTGNLYNPFQAHTTTEPLGDLGTLEADQNGKAFYSGKKEELKVADLIGRAVVVFKTEDKKSGPGLTAAVIARSAGVGENYKKLCTCDGTVIWEATDSDFVSSKA
;
A
#
# COMPACT_ATOMS: atom_id res chain seq x y z
N LEU A 1 -13.73 22.29 70.55
CA LEU A 1 -14.76 22.04 71.58
C LEU A 1 -16.12 22.27 70.93
N LYS A 2 -17.02 21.26 70.93
CA LYS A 2 -18.22 21.13 70.08
C LYS A 2 -17.86 21.07 68.57
N GLY A 3 -18.31 20.12 67.75
CA GLY A 3 -19.43 19.16 67.82
C GLY A 3 -20.36 19.43 66.63
N SER A 4 -20.92 18.47 65.89
CA SER A 4 -20.92 17.01 66.02
C SER A 4 -21.48 16.36 64.74
N ASP A 5 -20.97 15.16 64.40
CA ASP A 5 -21.62 14.00 63.74
C ASP A 5 -22.65 14.17 62.59
N PHE A 6 -22.44 13.42 61.49
CA PHE A 6 -23.36 12.31 61.11
C PHE A 6 -22.69 11.28 60.17
N VAL A 7 -23.27 10.08 60.10
CA VAL A 7 -22.63 8.81 59.67
C VAL A 7 -23.39 8.12 58.50
N ASN A 8 -22.72 7.13 57.87
CA ASN A 8 -23.19 6.11 56.89
C ASN A 8 -23.28 6.55 55.40
N VAL A 9 -22.62 5.88 54.45
CA VAL A 9 -22.61 4.44 54.03
C VAL A 9 -23.84 4.04 53.23
N ASN A 10 -23.70 4.00 51.89
CA ASN A 10 -23.73 2.74 51.12
C ASN A 10 -23.41 2.97 49.64
N GLY A 11 -22.75 2.00 49.00
CA GLY A 11 -22.53 2.01 47.56
C GLY A 11 -23.69 1.38 46.78
N THR A 12 -23.84 1.71 45.50
CA THR A 12 -24.54 0.84 44.54
C THR A 12 -24.09 1.12 43.11
N LYS A 13 -23.81 0.05 42.35
CA LYS A 13 -23.39 0.12 40.95
C LYS A 13 -24.58 0.55 40.08
N LYS A 14 -24.44 1.63 39.28
CA LYS A 14 -25.39 1.92 38.20
C LYS A 14 -25.02 1.11 36.96
N LYS A 15 -25.84 0.09 36.69
CA LYS A 15 -25.82 -0.75 35.49
C LYS A 15 -26.49 0.04 34.36
N MET A 16 -25.76 0.41 33.31
CA MET A 16 -26.33 1.14 32.16
C MET A 16 -27.01 0.13 31.23
N ALA A 17 -28.29 0.34 30.95
CA ALA A 17 -29.12 -0.64 30.23
C ALA A 17 -29.05 -0.44 28.71
N SER A 18 -29.04 -1.56 27.99
CA SER A 18 -29.18 -1.59 26.53
C SER A 18 -30.59 -1.13 26.11
N ILE A 19 -30.66 -0.32 25.05
CA ILE A 19 -31.91 0.02 24.36
C ILE A 19 -31.76 -0.42 22.91
N LEU A 20 -32.27 -1.61 22.58
CA LEU A 20 -32.54 -1.94 21.18
C LEU A 20 -33.72 -1.09 20.69
N ARG A 21 -33.56 -0.44 19.54
CA ARG A 21 -34.69 0.06 18.74
C ARG A 21 -34.73 -0.74 17.43
N SER A 22 -35.82 -1.49 17.28
CA SER A 22 -36.17 -2.13 16.01
C SER A 22 -36.51 -1.05 14.98
N VAL A 23 -36.00 -1.20 13.75
CA VAL A 23 -36.40 -0.37 12.60
C VAL A 23 -37.15 -1.29 11.63
N ALA A 24 -38.43 -0.98 11.41
CA ALA A 24 -39.27 -1.73 10.49
C ALA A 24 -38.90 -1.42 9.03
N THR A 25 -38.84 -2.47 8.20
CA THR A 25 -38.64 -2.36 6.76
C THR A 25 -39.92 -1.91 6.06
N SER A 26 -39.86 -0.75 5.38
CA SER A 26 -40.91 -0.29 4.47
C SER A 26 -40.56 -0.66 3.03
N THR A 27 -41.36 -1.52 2.41
CA THR A 27 -41.22 -1.93 1.01
C THR A 27 -41.74 -0.86 0.05
N ALA A 28 -40.84 -0.15 -0.62
CA ALA A 28 -41.20 0.71 -1.75
C ALA A 28 -41.12 -0.06 -3.07
N VAL A 29 -42.29 -0.35 -3.66
CA VAL A 29 -42.40 -0.94 -5.00
C VAL A 29 -42.30 0.19 -6.03
N VAL A 30 -41.32 0.11 -6.95
CA VAL A 30 -41.24 1.00 -8.11
C VAL A 30 -41.35 0.15 -9.37
N ALA A 31 -42.29 0.53 -10.24
CA ALA A 31 -42.65 -0.24 -11.42
C ALA A 31 -41.57 -0.18 -12.52
N ALA A 32 -41.39 -1.29 -13.22
CA ALA A 32 -40.58 -1.34 -14.43
C ALA A 32 -41.33 -0.68 -15.60
N ALA A 33 -40.68 0.27 -16.27
CA ALA A 33 -41.11 0.79 -17.58
C ALA A 33 -40.16 0.25 -18.65
N SER A 34 -40.68 -0.56 -19.57
CA SER A 34 -39.94 -1.12 -20.69
C SER A 34 -39.85 -0.11 -21.85
N ALA A 35 -38.63 0.19 -22.29
CA ALA A 35 -38.37 0.93 -23.52
C ALA A 35 -37.66 0.03 -24.53
N ILE A 36 -38.24 -0.05 -25.74
CA ILE A 36 -37.77 -0.89 -26.85
C ILE A 36 -36.61 -0.18 -27.56
N PRO A 37 -35.55 -0.90 -28.01
CA PRO A 37 -34.42 -0.27 -28.69
C PRO A 37 -34.77 0.16 -30.11
N ILE A 38 -34.36 1.37 -30.50
CA ILE A 38 -34.34 1.81 -31.90
C ILE A 38 -32.89 1.77 -32.37
N ALA A 39 -32.61 0.87 -33.31
CA ALA A 39 -31.34 0.84 -34.03
C ALA A 39 -31.38 1.84 -35.19
N ILE A 40 -30.38 2.72 -35.27
CA ILE A 40 -30.08 3.48 -36.50
C ILE A 40 -28.59 3.33 -36.76
N ALA A 41 -28.26 2.59 -37.82
CA ALA A 41 -26.92 2.58 -38.38
C ALA A 41 -26.83 3.69 -39.43
N PHE A 42 -25.77 4.51 -39.36
CA PHE A 42 -25.29 5.26 -40.51
C PHE A 42 -23.79 5.08 -40.63
N SER A 43 -23.39 4.39 -41.68
CA SER A 43 -22.03 4.44 -42.20
C SER A 43 -21.82 5.74 -42.97
N SER A 44 -20.60 6.30 -42.88
CA SER A 44 -20.07 7.22 -43.88
C SER A 44 -18.55 7.12 -43.88
N PHE A 45 -18.00 6.75 -45.03
CA PHE A 45 -16.57 6.77 -45.29
C PHE A 45 -16.11 8.21 -45.53
N SER A 46 -14.91 8.54 -45.05
CA SER A 46 -14.08 9.57 -45.68
C SER A 46 -12.59 9.23 -45.52
N SER A 47 -11.96 8.93 -46.65
CA SER A 47 -10.52 8.63 -46.75
C SER A 47 -9.78 9.85 -47.29
N PHE A 48 -8.82 10.40 -46.54
CA PHE A 48 -7.68 11.22 -47.01
C PHE A 48 -6.85 11.62 -45.76
N SER A 49 -5.51 11.71 -45.76
CA SER A 49 -4.52 11.18 -46.71
C SER A 49 -3.16 11.05 -46.03
N SER A 50 -2.32 10.15 -46.53
CA SER A 50 -0.93 9.99 -46.11
C SER A 50 -0.06 11.11 -46.70
N SER A 51 0.74 11.79 -45.88
CA SER A 51 1.86 12.63 -46.35
C SER A 51 3.18 12.13 -45.79
N SER A 52 3.83 11.26 -46.57
CA SER A 52 5.23 10.86 -46.41
C SER A 52 6.17 11.98 -46.86
N SER A 53 7.19 12.31 -46.06
CA SER A 53 8.31 13.14 -46.49
C SER A 53 9.63 12.54 -46.00
N SER A 54 10.43 12.02 -46.93
CA SER A 54 11.70 11.34 -46.67
C SER A 54 12.84 11.92 -47.52
N SER A 55 13.73 12.69 -46.89
CA SER A 55 15.03 13.15 -47.42
C SER A 55 15.68 14.07 -46.38
N SER A 56 17.00 14.13 -46.16
CA SER A 56 18.12 13.28 -46.57
C SER A 56 19.37 13.69 -45.78
N SER A 57 20.38 12.82 -45.73
CA SER A 57 21.69 13.05 -45.08
C SER A 57 22.43 14.33 -45.53
N THR A 58 23.05 15.05 -44.59
CA THR A 58 24.40 15.66 -44.75
C THR A 58 25.12 15.84 -43.41
N ASN A 59 26.38 15.38 -43.32
CA ASN A 59 27.35 15.80 -42.28
C ASN A 59 27.78 17.26 -42.51
N PRO A 60 28.40 17.92 -41.52
CA PRO A 60 29.86 18.01 -41.59
C PRO A 60 30.60 17.84 -40.25
N LYS A 61 31.89 17.46 -40.35
CA LYS A 61 32.89 17.55 -39.27
C LYS A 61 33.88 18.69 -39.57
N SER A 62 34.55 19.13 -38.50
CA SER A 62 35.94 19.67 -38.44
C SER A 62 36.14 21.18 -38.29
N GLN A 63 37.36 21.48 -37.81
CA GLN A 63 37.98 22.78 -37.51
C GLN A 63 37.50 23.42 -36.19
N SER A 64 38.23 23.41 -35.06
CA SER A 64 39.66 23.61 -34.75
C SER A 64 40.12 25.07 -34.75
N LEU A 65 40.28 25.65 -33.56
CA LEU A 65 41.24 26.73 -33.30
C LEU A 65 41.90 26.52 -31.94
N ASN A 66 43.23 26.41 -31.94
CA ASN A 66 44.06 26.54 -30.74
C ASN A 66 44.32 28.02 -30.48
N PHE A 67 44.40 28.42 -29.21
CA PHE A 67 45.42 29.37 -28.75
C PHE A 67 45.82 29.09 -27.30
N SER A 68 47.09 28.70 -27.12
CA SER A 68 47.84 28.78 -25.86
C SER A 68 48.22 30.25 -25.58
N PHE A 69 48.57 30.69 -24.36
CA PHE A 69 49.83 30.35 -23.69
C PHE A 69 49.94 30.92 -22.26
N LEU A 70 50.56 30.13 -21.35
CA LEU A 70 51.42 30.54 -20.20
C LEU A 70 50.76 31.37 -19.06
N ASN A 71 51.12 31.32 -17.76
CA ASN A 71 52.24 30.73 -16.98
C ASN A 71 51.82 30.72 -15.46
N ARG A 72 52.49 30.18 -14.42
CA ARG A 72 53.75 29.41 -14.21
C ARG A 72 53.73 28.72 -12.81
N SER A 73 54.55 27.67 -12.61
CA SER A 73 55.26 27.27 -11.37
C SER A 73 54.53 26.92 -10.04
N SER A 74 54.38 25.60 -9.84
CA SER A 74 54.76 24.73 -8.69
C SER A 74 56.00 25.19 -7.85
N PRO A 75 56.37 24.60 -6.65
CA PRO A 75 56.19 23.18 -6.29
C PRO A 75 55.98 22.73 -4.80
N ARG A 76 55.77 21.40 -4.69
CA ARG A 76 55.83 20.44 -3.55
C ARG A 76 57.23 20.38 -2.85
N PRO A 77 57.49 19.66 -1.70
CA PRO A 77 56.92 18.34 -1.34
C PRO A 77 56.75 17.87 0.15
N LEU A 78 56.01 16.74 0.27
CA LEU A 78 56.05 15.57 1.20
C LEU A 78 56.84 15.59 2.53
N GLY A 79 56.23 15.05 3.61
CA GLY A 79 56.91 14.64 4.87
C GLY A 79 56.06 13.77 5.82
N LEU A 80 56.65 12.72 6.40
CA LEU A 80 56.05 11.58 7.14
C LEU A 80 55.49 11.84 8.57
N SER A 81 54.40 11.12 8.90
CA SER A 81 54.19 10.22 10.08
C SER A 81 54.60 10.61 11.52
N ARG A 82 53.63 10.65 12.46
CA ARG A 82 53.44 9.65 13.56
C ARG A 82 52.33 10.04 14.55
N SER A 83 51.75 9.02 15.22
CA SER A 83 50.62 9.12 16.17
C SER A 83 51.02 9.63 17.57
N PHE A 84 50.09 10.30 18.25
CA PHE A 84 49.90 10.23 19.71
C PHE A 84 48.41 10.36 20.06
N ALA A 85 47.99 9.74 21.16
CA ALA A 85 46.60 9.68 21.61
C ALA A 85 46.40 10.42 22.94
N SER A 86 45.19 10.97 23.14
CA SER A 86 44.57 11.13 24.46
C SER A 86 43.11 11.58 24.35
N SER A 87 42.21 10.89 25.06
CA SER A 87 40.89 11.42 25.41
C SER A 87 41.02 12.36 26.62
N PRO A 88 40.02 13.19 26.90
CA PRO A 88 39.19 12.83 28.05
C PRO A 88 37.68 12.94 27.80
N MET A 89 36.96 12.27 28.70
CA MET A 89 35.51 12.10 28.76
C MET A 89 34.84 13.29 29.48
N THR A 90 33.74 13.80 28.92
CA THR A 90 32.76 14.60 29.67
C THR A 90 31.35 14.12 29.35
N THR A 91 30.59 13.82 30.39
CA THR A 91 29.24 13.27 30.35
C THR A 91 28.20 14.31 29.93
N VAL A 92 27.34 13.96 28.98
CA VAL A 92 26.10 14.69 28.63
C VAL A 92 24.91 13.77 28.95
N PRO A 93 23.85 14.25 29.63
CA PRO A 93 22.83 13.38 30.20
C PRO A 93 21.89 12.78 29.14
N ALA A 94 21.41 11.56 29.43
CA ALA A 94 20.51 10.81 28.56
C ALA A 94 19.07 11.35 28.60
N SER A 95 18.69 12.08 27.54
CA SER A 95 17.30 12.52 27.31
C SER A 95 16.88 12.38 25.83
N ASP A 96 17.41 11.39 25.12
CA ASP A 96 17.20 11.23 23.67
C ASP A 96 16.87 9.79 23.24
N ARG A 97 16.10 9.09 24.09
CA ARG A 97 15.69 7.69 23.87
C ARG A 97 14.22 7.52 23.46
N LYS A 98 13.45 8.60 23.32
CA LYS A 98 12.04 8.54 22.88
C LYS A 98 11.84 8.64 21.36
N ILE A 99 12.71 9.35 20.64
CA ILE A 99 12.50 9.64 19.21
C ILE A 99 12.78 8.42 18.31
N LEU A 100 13.64 7.49 18.73
CA LEU A 100 14.03 6.31 17.92
C LEU A 100 13.11 5.09 18.06
N GLN A 101 12.03 5.16 18.85
CA GLN A 101 11.16 4.01 19.13
C GLN A 101 9.78 4.10 18.43
N GLU A 102 9.36 5.31 18.07
CA GLU A 102 8.03 5.61 17.51
C GLU A 102 7.92 5.32 16.00
N ASP A 103 9.05 5.07 15.34
CA ASP A 103 9.12 4.84 13.90
C ASP A 103 9.02 3.37 13.47
N ARG A 104 9.15 2.43 14.40
CA ARG A 104 9.07 0.98 14.12
C ARG A 104 7.68 0.36 14.34
N VAL A 105 6.78 1.07 15.01
CA VAL A 105 5.45 0.56 15.33
C VAL A 105 4.49 0.94 14.21
N MET A 106 3.97 -0.06 13.51
CA MET A 106 2.92 0.13 12.51
C MET A 106 1.67 0.73 13.17
N PRO A 107 0.99 1.69 12.53
CA PRO A 107 -0.26 2.22 13.06
C PRO A 107 -1.33 1.13 13.13
N GLN A 108 -2.18 1.23 14.15
CA GLN A 108 -3.35 0.39 14.29
C GLN A 108 -4.33 0.63 13.14
N LEU A 109 -4.95 -0.44 12.66
CA LEU A 109 -5.90 -0.41 11.56
C LEU A 109 -6.91 -1.55 11.73
N LEU A 110 -8.17 -1.31 11.34
CA LEU A 110 -9.14 -2.38 11.23
C LEU A 110 -8.94 -3.13 9.91
N THR A 111 -8.76 -4.44 10.01
CA THR A 111 -8.54 -5.35 8.87
C THR A 111 -9.63 -6.42 8.88
N GLU A 112 -10.34 -6.58 7.78
CA GLU A 112 -11.45 -7.51 7.64
C GLU A 112 -11.06 -8.68 6.74
N PHE A 113 -11.07 -9.88 7.33
CA PHE A 113 -10.86 -11.15 6.65
C PHE A 113 -12.17 -11.92 6.53
N MET A 114 -12.21 -12.73 5.48
CA MET A 114 -13.27 -13.65 5.15
C MET A 114 -12.69 -15.07 5.29
N VAL A 115 -13.24 -15.87 6.21
CA VAL A 115 -12.59 -17.10 6.74
C VAL A 115 -13.59 -18.24 6.83
N ASP A 116 -13.28 -19.42 6.25
CA ASP A 116 -14.19 -20.57 6.29
C ASP A 116 -14.40 -21.08 7.74
N MET A 117 -15.59 -20.82 8.29
CA MET A 117 -15.99 -21.17 9.65
C MET A 117 -17.41 -21.75 9.64
N LYS A 118 -17.58 -22.93 10.25
CA LYS A 118 -18.83 -23.72 10.19
C LYS A 118 -19.46 -24.00 11.55
N CYS A 119 -18.78 -23.64 12.65
CA CYS A 119 -19.24 -23.85 14.02
C CYS A 119 -18.50 -22.94 15.02
N GLU A 120 -19.02 -22.83 16.24
CA GLU A 120 -18.36 -22.08 17.33
C GLU A 120 -16.94 -22.57 17.66
N GLY A 121 -16.67 -23.88 17.51
CA GLY A 121 -15.31 -24.40 17.65
C GLY A 121 -14.30 -23.81 16.65
N CYS A 122 -14.77 -23.42 15.45
CA CYS A 122 -13.95 -22.66 14.50
C CYS A 122 -13.68 -21.24 15.00
N VAL A 123 -14.69 -20.57 15.56
CA VAL A 123 -14.58 -19.22 16.11
C VAL A 123 -13.55 -19.19 17.24
N THR A 124 -13.63 -20.12 18.20
CA THR A 124 -12.66 -20.24 19.30
C THR A 124 -11.25 -20.52 18.80
N ALA A 125 -11.08 -21.44 17.83
CA ALA A 125 -9.77 -21.76 17.27
C ALA A 125 -9.13 -20.55 16.55
N VAL A 126 -9.93 -19.77 15.82
CA VAL A 126 -9.47 -18.55 15.14
C VAL A 126 -9.10 -17.45 16.13
N LYS A 127 -9.96 -17.16 17.13
CA LYS A 127 -9.68 -16.14 18.16
C LYS A 127 -8.43 -16.47 18.96
N ASN A 128 -8.37 -17.67 19.55
CA ASN A 128 -7.23 -18.11 20.34
C ASN A 128 -5.91 -18.06 19.54
N LYS A 129 -5.95 -18.31 18.23
CA LYS A 129 -4.75 -18.22 17.39
C LYS A 129 -4.35 -16.77 17.10
N LEU A 130 -5.29 -15.89 16.76
CA LEU A 130 -5.02 -14.48 16.52
C LEU A 130 -4.56 -13.75 17.78
N GLU A 131 -5.12 -14.05 18.94
CA GLU A 131 -4.71 -13.47 20.24
C GLU A 131 -3.26 -13.81 20.63
N THR A 132 -2.60 -14.77 19.96
CA THR A 132 -1.15 -15.04 20.12
C THR A 132 -0.24 -14.23 19.17
N VAL A 133 -0.81 -13.44 18.26
CA VAL A 133 -0.04 -12.65 17.28
C VAL A 133 0.28 -11.27 17.86
N GLU A 134 1.57 -10.94 17.91
CA GLU A 134 2.04 -9.63 18.36
C GLU A 134 1.44 -8.49 17.52
N GLY A 135 0.88 -7.49 18.20
CA GLY A 135 0.26 -6.32 17.60
C GLY A 135 -1.25 -6.41 17.36
N ILE A 136 -1.90 -7.55 17.62
CA ILE A 136 -3.37 -7.65 17.64
C ILE A 136 -3.91 -7.16 18.98
N GLU A 137 -4.87 -6.24 18.94
CA GLU A 137 -5.55 -5.70 20.13
C GLU A 137 -6.97 -6.28 20.29
N ASN A 138 -7.72 -6.42 19.19
CA ASN A 138 -9.09 -6.93 19.23
C ASN A 138 -9.40 -7.85 18.03
N VAL A 139 -10.22 -8.87 18.29
CA VAL A 139 -10.70 -9.83 17.28
C VAL A 139 -12.22 -10.01 17.42
N GLU A 140 -12.96 -9.43 16.50
CA GLU A 140 -14.39 -9.69 16.33
C GLU A 140 -14.58 -10.81 15.30
N VAL A 141 -15.55 -11.70 15.55
CA VAL A 141 -15.89 -12.78 14.63
C VAL A 141 -17.39 -12.82 14.43
N ASP A 142 -17.80 -12.76 13.17
CA ASP A 142 -19.17 -12.87 12.69
C ASP A 142 -19.30 -14.20 11.94
N LEU A 143 -19.70 -15.24 12.69
CA LEU A 143 -19.86 -16.60 12.16
C LEU A 143 -20.94 -16.69 11.05
N PRO A 144 -22.13 -16.06 11.17
CA PRO A 144 -23.12 -16.04 10.09
C PRO A 144 -22.59 -15.52 8.75
N ASN A 145 -21.78 -14.45 8.77
CA ASN A 145 -21.19 -13.89 7.56
C ASN A 145 -19.85 -14.53 7.16
N GLN A 146 -19.24 -15.33 8.05
CA GLN A 146 -17.90 -15.92 7.91
C GLN A 146 -16.79 -14.86 7.85
N VAL A 147 -16.90 -13.85 8.73
CA VAL A 147 -16.05 -12.66 8.75
C VAL A 147 -15.29 -12.57 10.06
N VAL A 148 -14.03 -12.12 9.99
CA VAL A 148 -13.15 -11.87 11.13
C VAL A 148 -12.60 -10.46 10.98
N ARG A 149 -12.91 -9.57 11.93
CA ARG A 149 -12.35 -8.21 11.98
C ARG A 149 -11.26 -8.17 13.04
N ILE A 150 -10.11 -7.64 12.65
CA ILE A 150 -8.92 -7.57 13.49
C ILE A 150 -8.53 -6.10 13.62
N LEU A 151 -8.51 -5.58 14.84
CA LEU A 151 -7.90 -4.29 15.15
C LEU A 151 -6.48 -4.53 15.64
N GLY A 152 -5.50 -3.94 14.96
CA GLY A 152 -4.10 -4.08 15.37
C GLY A 152 -3.07 -3.47 14.42
N SER A 153 -1.81 -3.56 14.83
CA SER A 153 -0.62 -3.12 14.08
C SER A 153 0.03 -4.24 13.26
N SER A 154 -0.30 -5.51 13.52
CA SER A 154 0.27 -6.69 12.85
C SER A 154 0.11 -6.63 11.32
N PRO A 155 1.13 -6.95 10.51
CA PRO A 155 1.01 -6.98 9.04
C PRO A 155 -0.04 -7.98 8.53
N VAL A 156 -0.67 -7.68 7.39
CA VAL A 156 -1.65 -8.56 6.72
C VAL A 156 -1.07 -9.95 6.52
N LYS A 157 0.20 -10.05 6.12
CA LYS A 157 0.91 -11.32 5.93
C LYS A 157 0.93 -12.18 7.20
N ALA A 158 1.20 -11.58 8.35
CA ALA A 158 1.24 -12.29 9.63
C ALA A 158 -0.17 -12.75 10.06
N MET A 159 -1.19 -11.90 9.87
CA MET A 159 -2.58 -12.24 10.16
C MET A 159 -3.08 -13.37 9.25
N THR A 160 -2.81 -13.31 7.94
CA THR A 160 -3.14 -14.38 6.98
C THR A 160 -2.49 -15.69 7.37
N GLN A 161 -1.18 -15.70 7.64
CA GLN A 161 -0.46 -16.91 8.07
C GLN A 161 -1.01 -17.49 9.39
N ALA A 162 -1.38 -16.63 10.34
CA ALA A 162 -1.99 -17.07 11.59
C ALA A 162 -3.36 -17.73 11.38
N LEU A 163 -4.20 -17.18 10.49
CA LEU A 163 -5.49 -17.75 10.10
C LEU A 163 -5.32 -19.10 9.37
N GLU A 164 -4.42 -19.17 8.40
CA GLU A 164 -4.10 -20.38 7.63
C GLU A 164 -3.56 -21.51 8.52
N GLN A 165 -2.75 -21.18 9.53
CA GLN A 165 -2.27 -22.14 10.54
C GLN A 165 -3.40 -22.78 11.37
N THR A 166 -4.63 -22.25 11.33
CA THR A 166 -5.80 -22.92 11.94
C THR A 166 -6.41 -24.01 11.04
N GLY A 167 -5.90 -24.21 9.83
CA GLY A 167 -6.44 -25.11 8.80
C GLY A 167 -7.61 -24.51 8.02
N ARG A 168 -7.73 -23.18 7.96
CA ARG A 168 -8.83 -22.47 7.29
C ARG A 168 -8.30 -21.60 6.15
N LYS A 169 -9.02 -21.59 5.03
CA LYS A 169 -8.80 -20.58 3.99
C LYS A 169 -9.23 -19.22 4.53
N ALA A 170 -8.38 -18.22 4.36
CA ALA A 170 -8.63 -16.84 4.76
C ALA A 170 -8.30 -15.90 3.60
N ARG A 171 -9.19 -14.94 3.34
CA ARG A 171 -9.01 -13.93 2.30
C ARG A 171 -9.23 -12.54 2.88
N LEU A 172 -8.32 -11.62 2.61
CA LEU A 172 -8.52 -10.21 2.94
C LEU A 172 -9.66 -9.65 2.08
N ILE A 173 -10.66 -9.03 2.71
CA ILE A 173 -11.80 -8.40 2.02
C ILE A 173 -11.94 -6.91 2.28
N GLY A 174 -11.36 -6.36 3.35
CA GLY A 174 -11.38 -4.93 3.65
C GLY A 174 -10.24 -4.47 4.54
N GLN A 175 -9.81 -3.21 4.39
CA GLN A 175 -8.87 -2.52 5.29
C GLN A 175 -9.29 -1.06 5.44
N GLY A 176 -9.13 -0.45 6.61
CA GLY A 176 -9.42 0.98 6.76
C GLY A 176 -10.05 1.36 8.11
N VAL A 177 -10.48 2.62 8.20
CA VAL A 177 -11.35 3.11 9.27
C VAL A 177 -12.69 3.52 8.62
N PRO A 178 -13.73 2.65 8.67
CA PRO A 178 -14.91 2.81 7.82
C PRO A 178 -15.84 3.97 8.20
N GLN A 179 -15.66 4.56 9.38
CA GLN A 179 -16.40 5.76 9.81
C GLN A 179 -15.81 7.07 9.26
N ASP A 180 -14.51 7.07 8.92
CA ASP A 180 -13.75 8.31 8.71
C ASP A 180 -13.43 8.59 7.24
N PHE A 181 -13.33 7.56 6.38
CA PHE A 181 -12.85 7.69 4.99
C PHE A 181 -13.74 6.96 3.97
N LEU A 182 -14.22 7.70 2.96
CA LEU A 182 -14.95 7.15 1.80
C LEU A 182 -14.09 6.31 0.84
N ILE A 183 -12.77 6.46 0.91
CA ILE A 183 -11.79 5.65 0.17
C ILE A 183 -10.73 5.28 1.18
N SER A 184 -10.95 4.17 1.88
CA SER A 184 -10.11 3.74 2.99
C SER A 184 -9.01 2.75 2.57
N ALA A 185 -9.11 2.13 1.40
CA ALA A 185 -8.08 1.24 0.86
C ALA A 185 -7.85 1.36 -0.67
N ALA A 186 -6.65 1.01 -1.10
CA ALA A 186 -6.26 0.86 -2.50
C ALA A 186 -5.28 -0.31 -2.69
N VAL A 187 -5.19 -0.81 -3.92
CA VAL A 187 -4.30 -1.93 -4.28
C VAL A 187 -3.69 -1.70 -5.66
N ALA A 188 -2.40 -1.99 -5.80
CA ALA A 188 -1.72 -2.15 -7.09
C ALA A 188 -1.24 -3.60 -7.23
N GLU A 189 -1.55 -4.22 -8.36
CA GLU A 189 -1.33 -5.64 -8.61
C GLU A 189 -0.46 -5.84 -9.85
N PHE A 190 0.71 -6.44 -9.67
CA PHE A 190 1.67 -6.79 -10.70
C PHE A 190 1.41 -8.25 -11.13
N LYS A 191 1.08 -8.45 -12.41
CA LYS A 191 0.56 -9.73 -12.95
C LYS A 191 1.57 -10.52 -13.80
N GLY A 192 2.87 -10.27 -13.64
CA GLY A 192 3.90 -10.89 -14.46
C GLY A 192 4.07 -10.23 -15.83
N PRO A 193 4.70 -10.93 -16.80
CA PRO A 193 5.08 -12.35 -16.73
C PRO A 193 6.21 -12.66 -15.75
N ASP A 194 7.16 -11.73 -15.56
CA ASP A 194 8.36 -12.00 -14.76
C ASP A 194 8.20 -11.66 -13.28
N ILE A 195 7.54 -10.54 -12.98
CA ILE A 195 7.38 -10.01 -11.61
C ILE A 195 5.90 -10.04 -11.22
N PHE A 196 5.60 -10.78 -10.16
CA PHE A 196 4.29 -10.79 -9.53
C PHE A 196 4.35 -10.06 -8.20
N GLY A 197 3.27 -9.39 -7.81
CA GLY A 197 3.26 -8.67 -6.54
C GLY A 197 1.98 -7.93 -6.27
N VAL A 198 1.77 -7.61 -4.99
CA VAL A 198 0.61 -6.86 -4.51
C VAL A 198 1.10 -5.81 -3.54
N VAL A 199 0.78 -4.55 -3.83
CA VAL A 199 0.99 -3.40 -2.95
C VAL A 199 -0.37 -2.94 -2.46
N ARG A 200 -0.54 -2.83 -1.14
CA ARG A 200 -1.76 -2.40 -0.46
C ARG A 200 -1.51 -1.08 0.23
N PHE A 201 -2.44 -0.16 0.06
CA PHE A 201 -2.50 1.11 0.76
C PHE A 201 -3.77 1.13 1.61
N ALA A 202 -3.67 1.57 2.85
CA ALA A 202 -4.83 1.77 3.71
C ALA A 202 -4.72 3.09 4.49
N GLN A 203 -5.79 3.87 4.51
CA GLN A 203 -5.82 5.15 5.21
C GLN A 203 -5.98 4.89 6.71
N VAL A 204 -5.09 5.47 7.51
CA VAL A 204 -5.17 5.44 8.97
C VAL A 204 -5.72 6.77 9.50
N SER A 205 -5.15 7.88 9.03
CA SER A 205 -5.60 9.24 9.32
C SER A 205 -5.49 10.09 8.06
N MET A 206 -5.95 11.34 8.09
CA MET A 206 -5.76 12.30 6.98
C MET A 206 -4.28 12.61 6.65
N GLU A 207 -3.36 12.23 7.54
CA GLU A 207 -1.92 12.53 7.48
C GLU A 207 -1.07 11.24 7.46
N LEU A 208 -1.68 10.05 7.44
CA LEU A 208 -0.97 8.78 7.51
C LEU A 208 -1.66 7.68 6.71
N ALA A 209 -0.90 7.08 5.77
CA ALA A 209 -1.26 5.83 5.12
C ALA A 209 -0.33 4.70 5.55
N ARG A 210 -0.91 3.51 5.68
CA ARG A 210 -0.20 2.25 5.85
C ARG A 210 0.06 1.62 4.48
N ILE A 211 1.27 1.13 4.25
CA ILE A 211 1.71 0.52 3.01
C ILE A 211 2.26 -0.87 3.30
N GLU A 212 1.74 -1.89 2.61
CA GLU A 212 2.27 -3.26 2.66
C GLU A 212 2.48 -3.78 1.25
N ALA A 213 3.64 -4.38 0.97
CA ALA A 213 3.95 -4.97 -0.32
C ALA A 213 4.53 -6.38 -0.20
N ASN A 214 4.13 -7.24 -1.13
CA ASN A 214 4.79 -8.53 -1.38
C ASN A 214 5.11 -8.61 -2.86
N PHE A 215 6.34 -8.99 -3.20
CA PHE A 215 6.79 -9.24 -4.58
C PHE A 215 7.47 -10.60 -4.69
N THR A 216 7.40 -11.20 -5.87
CA THR A 216 8.10 -12.41 -6.28
C THR A 216 8.60 -12.26 -7.72
N GLY A 217 9.73 -12.89 -8.05
CA GLY A 217 10.35 -12.79 -9.39
C GLY A 217 11.26 -11.58 -9.58
N LEU A 218 11.59 -10.85 -8.51
CA LEU A 218 12.65 -9.84 -8.53
C LEU A 218 14.03 -10.49 -8.65
N SER A 219 15.04 -9.75 -9.11
CA SER A 219 16.43 -10.17 -8.97
C SER A 219 16.87 -10.05 -7.50
N PRO A 220 17.72 -10.95 -6.96
CA PRO A 220 18.25 -10.77 -5.61
C PRO A 220 19.01 -9.45 -5.43
N GLY A 221 18.79 -8.78 -4.29
CA GLY A 221 19.38 -7.49 -3.94
C GLY A 221 18.37 -6.33 -3.92
N THR A 222 18.89 -5.10 -3.88
CA THR A 222 18.08 -3.90 -3.64
C THR A 222 17.39 -3.37 -4.90
N HIS A 223 16.09 -3.13 -4.78
CA HIS A 223 15.24 -2.50 -5.79
C HIS A 223 14.71 -1.17 -5.26
N SER A 224 14.81 -0.07 -6.02
CA SER A 224 14.07 1.16 -5.68
C SER A 224 12.63 1.08 -6.19
N TRP A 225 11.71 1.77 -5.52
CA TRP A 225 10.28 1.79 -5.89
C TRP A 225 9.62 3.11 -5.47
N CYS A 226 8.59 3.51 -6.22
CA CYS A 226 7.89 4.77 -5.99
C CYS A 226 6.47 4.78 -6.57
N ILE A 227 5.74 5.86 -6.32
CA ILE A 227 4.46 6.19 -6.95
C ILE A 227 4.72 7.27 -8.01
N ASN A 228 4.31 7.02 -9.25
CA ASN A 228 4.39 7.98 -10.35
C ASN A 228 3.05 8.67 -10.61
N GLU A 229 3.09 9.79 -11.32
CA GLU A 229 1.96 10.70 -11.51
C GLU A 229 0.76 10.05 -12.21
N TYR A 230 0.99 9.22 -13.24
CA TYR A 230 -0.06 8.64 -14.08
C TYR A 230 -0.12 7.11 -14.00
N GLY A 231 -1.35 6.57 -14.04
CA GLY A 231 -1.63 5.15 -14.24
C GLY A 231 -1.60 4.71 -15.71
N ASP A 232 -0.83 5.38 -16.56
CA ASP A 232 -0.70 5.01 -17.98
C ASP A 232 0.35 3.90 -18.14
N LEU A 233 -0.12 2.70 -18.52
CA LEU A 233 0.70 1.52 -18.78
C LEU A 233 0.85 1.20 -20.28
N THR A 234 0.46 2.10 -21.19
CA THR A 234 0.56 1.88 -22.65
C THR A 234 1.97 1.59 -23.14
N ASN A 235 2.99 2.13 -22.45
CA ASN A 235 4.40 1.80 -22.64
C ASN A 235 5.04 1.28 -21.33
N GLY A 236 4.26 0.48 -20.57
CA GLY A 236 4.66 -0.05 -19.27
C GLY A 236 4.97 1.05 -18.26
N ALA A 237 6.06 0.91 -17.52
CA ALA A 237 6.47 1.91 -16.53
C ALA A 237 6.92 3.24 -17.17
N ALA A 238 7.34 3.26 -18.44
CA ALA A 238 7.85 4.46 -19.11
C ALA A 238 6.78 5.53 -19.40
N SER A 239 5.50 5.13 -19.50
CA SER A 239 4.36 6.04 -19.70
C SER A 239 3.78 6.62 -18.41
N THR A 240 4.22 6.16 -17.23
CA THR A 240 3.65 6.58 -15.93
C THR A 240 4.02 8.02 -15.51
N GLY A 241 4.88 8.70 -16.26
CA GLY A 241 5.28 10.08 -16.00
C GLY A 241 6.32 10.22 -14.89
N ASN A 242 6.28 11.37 -14.20
CA ASN A 242 7.24 11.71 -13.16
C ASN A 242 6.86 11.11 -11.80
N LEU A 243 7.82 11.12 -10.87
CA LEU A 243 7.61 10.81 -9.46
C LEU A 243 6.51 11.70 -8.87
N TYR A 244 5.51 11.10 -8.21
CA TYR A 244 4.38 11.81 -7.64
C TYR A 244 4.84 12.78 -6.55
N ASN A 245 4.64 14.08 -6.78
CA ASN A 245 4.90 15.11 -5.78
C ASN A 245 3.90 16.27 -5.95
N PRO A 246 2.73 16.24 -5.27
CA PRO A 246 1.71 17.27 -5.43
C PRO A 246 2.13 18.60 -4.79
N PHE A 247 3.00 18.55 -3.77
CA PHE A 247 3.53 19.70 -3.05
C PHE A 247 4.95 20.01 -3.52
N GLN A 248 5.09 20.62 -4.71
CA GLN A 248 6.39 20.98 -5.30
C GLN A 248 7.14 22.12 -4.55
N ALA A 249 6.74 22.45 -3.31
CA ALA A 249 7.07 23.72 -2.66
C ALA A 249 7.32 23.60 -1.13
N HIS A 250 8.61 23.52 -0.79
CA HIS A 250 9.25 24.18 0.37
C HIS A 250 9.38 23.54 1.77
N THR A 251 8.94 22.30 2.05
CA THR A 251 9.09 21.73 3.43
C THR A 251 9.79 20.38 3.57
N THR A 252 9.80 19.52 2.56
CA THR A 252 10.23 18.12 2.70
C THR A 252 11.38 17.79 1.75
N THR A 253 12.44 17.16 2.25
CA THR A 253 13.67 16.85 1.49
C THR A 253 13.47 15.79 0.40
N GLU A 254 12.40 14.98 0.50
CA GLU A 254 12.09 13.86 -0.39
C GLU A 254 10.68 14.00 -1.00
N PRO A 255 10.46 13.63 -2.28
CA PRO A 255 9.15 13.62 -2.91
C PRO A 255 8.14 12.69 -2.23
N LEU A 256 6.86 13.08 -2.18
CA LEU A 256 5.82 12.32 -1.48
C LEU A 256 5.64 10.88 -2.02
N GLY A 257 5.76 10.68 -3.33
CA GLY A 257 5.68 9.38 -3.98
C GLY A 257 6.90 8.48 -3.78
N ASP A 258 7.97 8.96 -3.14
CA ASP A 258 9.16 8.16 -2.87
C ASP A 258 8.89 7.12 -1.78
N LEU A 259 9.04 5.83 -2.11
CA LEU A 259 8.84 4.72 -1.16
C LEU A 259 10.17 4.10 -0.71
N GLY A 260 11.31 4.67 -1.11
CA GLY A 260 12.64 4.18 -0.76
C GLY A 260 13.03 2.92 -1.53
N THR A 261 13.40 1.86 -0.80
CA THR A 261 13.93 0.61 -1.35
C THR A 261 13.21 -0.63 -0.82
N LEU A 262 13.33 -1.71 -1.60
CA LEU A 262 12.89 -3.08 -1.33
C LEU A 262 14.10 -4.00 -1.39
N GLU A 263 14.26 -4.86 -0.40
CA GLU A 263 15.26 -5.93 -0.41
C GLU A 263 14.63 -7.22 -0.94
N ALA A 264 15.14 -7.73 -2.06
CA ALA A 264 14.75 -9.02 -2.61
C ALA A 264 15.73 -10.12 -2.17
N ASP A 265 15.17 -11.21 -1.62
CA ASP A 265 15.95 -12.36 -1.18
C ASP A 265 16.55 -13.17 -2.35
N GLN A 266 17.32 -14.21 -2.04
CA GLN A 266 17.93 -15.10 -3.04
C GLN A 266 16.91 -15.88 -3.88
N ASN A 267 15.63 -15.88 -3.49
CA ASN A 267 14.52 -16.48 -4.23
C ASN A 267 13.71 -15.43 -5.02
N GLY A 268 14.19 -14.18 -5.09
CA GLY A 268 13.51 -13.08 -5.75
C GLY A 268 12.26 -12.58 -5.03
N LYS A 269 12.14 -12.82 -3.73
CA LYS A 269 11.00 -12.39 -2.90
C LYS A 269 11.34 -11.16 -2.09
N ALA A 270 10.50 -10.13 -2.17
CA ALA A 270 10.59 -8.95 -1.30
C ALA A 270 9.31 -8.78 -0.48
N PHE A 271 9.47 -8.31 0.75
CA PHE A 271 8.35 -7.96 1.63
C PHE A 271 8.62 -6.59 2.28
N TYR A 272 7.61 -5.73 2.27
CA TYR A 272 7.64 -4.42 2.91
C TYR A 272 6.37 -4.23 3.74
N SER A 273 6.53 -3.62 4.91
CA SER A 273 5.45 -3.15 5.76
C SER A 273 5.91 -1.85 6.41
N GLY A 274 5.22 -0.76 6.14
CA GLY A 274 5.59 0.57 6.61
C GLY A 274 4.43 1.55 6.65
N LYS A 275 4.73 2.77 7.07
CA LYS A 275 3.82 3.92 7.10
C LYS A 275 4.42 5.03 6.24
N LYS A 276 3.58 5.83 5.58
CA LYS A 276 4.00 7.06 4.89
C LYS A 276 3.13 8.21 5.38
N GLU A 277 3.79 9.22 5.92
CA GLU A 277 3.16 10.47 6.36
C GLU A 277 2.73 11.31 5.16
N GLU A 278 1.74 12.18 5.36
CA GLU A 278 1.09 13.06 4.37
C GLU A 278 0.40 12.35 3.18
N LEU A 279 0.53 11.02 3.07
CA LEU A 279 0.00 10.24 1.96
C LEU A 279 -1.50 9.95 2.13
N LYS A 280 -2.30 10.36 1.14
CA LYS A 280 -3.75 10.14 1.10
C LYS A 280 -4.11 9.14 0.01
N VAL A 281 -4.70 8.01 0.39
CA VAL A 281 -5.10 6.91 -0.48
C VAL A 281 -6.04 7.37 -1.60
N ALA A 282 -6.94 8.30 -1.31
CA ALA A 282 -7.83 8.92 -2.30
C ALA A 282 -7.06 9.61 -3.45
N ASP A 283 -5.94 10.26 -3.15
CA ASP A 283 -5.12 10.98 -4.12
C ASP A 283 -4.21 10.05 -4.95
N LEU A 284 -4.10 8.77 -4.57
CA LEU A 284 -3.34 7.74 -5.28
C LEU A 284 -4.15 7.01 -6.35
N ILE A 285 -5.49 7.09 -6.31
CA ILE A 285 -6.35 6.31 -7.21
C ILE A 285 -6.11 6.72 -8.66
N GLY A 286 -5.77 5.74 -9.51
CA GLY A 286 -5.46 5.96 -10.93
C GLY A 286 -4.01 6.41 -11.20
N ARG A 287 -3.14 6.45 -10.18
CA ARG A 287 -1.68 6.58 -10.32
C ARG A 287 -1.04 5.19 -10.47
N ALA A 288 0.29 5.12 -10.68
CA ALA A 288 1.00 3.84 -10.75
C ALA A 288 2.04 3.69 -9.63
N VAL A 289 2.19 2.48 -9.09
CA VAL A 289 3.42 2.06 -8.40
C VAL A 289 4.41 1.57 -9.45
N VAL A 290 5.66 1.99 -9.35
CA VAL A 290 6.76 1.59 -10.24
C VAL A 290 7.89 0.97 -9.42
N VAL A 291 8.41 -0.16 -9.89
CA VAL A 291 9.60 -0.81 -9.33
C VAL A 291 10.75 -0.66 -10.33
N PHE A 292 11.98 -0.46 -9.85
CA PHE A 292 13.19 -0.27 -10.65
C PHE A 292 14.21 -1.37 -10.36
N LYS A 293 15.18 -1.56 -11.26
CA LYS A 293 16.16 -2.67 -11.16
C LYS A 293 17.27 -2.48 -10.12
N THR A 294 17.56 -1.24 -9.72
CA THR A 294 18.65 -0.91 -8.77
C THR A 294 18.34 0.38 -7.99
N GLU A 295 19.09 0.64 -6.93
CA GLU A 295 18.99 1.85 -6.09
C GLU A 295 19.18 3.15 -6.88
N ASP A 296 20.27 3.25 -7.65
CA ASP A 296 20.78 4.51 -8.24
C ASP A 296 19.97 5.08 -9.43
N LYS A 297 18.83 4.51 -9.80
CA LYS A 297 18.09 4.91 -11.01
C LYS A 297 16.57 5.04 -10.82
N LYS A 298 16.18 5.98 -9.95
CA LYS A 298 14.91 6.74 -10.05
C LYS A 298 14.80 7.57 -11.36
N SER A 299 15.85 7.57 -12.20
CA SER A 299 15.89 8.11 -13.56
C SER A 299 16.09 6.98 -14.57
N GLY A 300 14.98 6.50 -15.13
CA GLY A 300 14.91 5.38 -16.08
C GLY A 300 13.45 4.99 -16.31
N PRO A 301 13.15 4.11 -17.30
CA PRO A 301 11.79 3.77 -17.68
C PRO A 301 11.03 2.90 -16.66
N GLY A 302 11.62 2.58 -15.50
CA GLY A 302 11.12 1.54 -14.59
C GLY A 302 11.39 0.11 -15.10
N LEU A 303 11.27 -0.86 -14.20
CA LEU A 303 11.33 -2.30 -14.50
C LEU A 303 9.92 -2.87 -14.74
N THR A 304 8.96 -2.47 -13.92
CA THR A 304 7.54 -2.82 -14.05
C THR A 304 6.68 -1.79 -13.30
N ALA A 305 5.40 -1.66 -13.69
CA ALA A 305 4.44 -0.76 -13.07
C ALA A 305 3.05 -1.38 -12.98
N ALA A 306 2.28 -0.97 -11.96
CA ALA A 306 0.90 -1.37 -11.76
C ALA A 306 0.04 -0.18 -11.29
N VAL A 307 -1.16 -0.05 -11.86
CA VAL A 307 -2.11 1.02 -11.49
C VAL A 307 -2.66 0.77 -10.08
N ILE A 308 -2.72 1.84 -9.28
CA ILE A 308 -3.36 1.88 -7.97
C ILE A 308 -4.87 1.98 -8.17
N ALA A 309 -5.56 0.85 -8.01
CA ALA A 309 -7.01 0.73 -8.06
C ALA A 309 -7.62 0.88 -6.66
N ARG A 310 -8.90 1.25 -6.58
CA ARG A 310 -9.64 1.23 -5.31
C ARG A 310 -9.74 -0.21 -4.79
N SER A 311 -9.55 -0.38 -3.49
CA SER A 311 -9.85 -1.60 -2.75
C SER A 311 -10.99 -1.32 -1.80
N ALA A 312 -11.72 -2.36 -1.41
CA ALA A 312 -12.79 -2.23 -0.42
C ALA A 312 -12.24 -1.86 0.95
N GLY A 313 -12.94 -0.95 1.63
CA GLY A 313 -12.87 -0.73 3.07
C GLY A 313 -13.48 -1.87 3.88
N VAL A 314 -13.29 -1.81 5.20
CA VAL A 314 -13.98 -2.73 6.13
C VAL A 314 -15.50 -2.51 6.02
N GLY A 315 -16.25 -3.58 5.79
CA GLY A 315 -17.70 -3.54 5.63
C GLY A 315 -18.20 -3.25 4.22
N GLU A 316 -17.32 -2.97 3.26
CA GLU A 316 -17.72 -2.59 1.89
C GLU A 316 -17.85 -3.80 0.93
N ASN A 317 -17.33 -4.98 1.28
CA ASN A 317 -17.22 -6.11 0.36
C ASN A 317 -17.54 -7.47 0.98
N TYR A 318 -18.79 -7.90 0.81
CA TYR A 318 -19.27 -9.25 1.14
C TYR A 318 -19.55 -10.11 -0.10
N LYS A 319 -18.89 -9.83 -1.24
CA LYS A 319 -19.08 -10.60 -2.48
C LYS A 319 -18.62 -12.04 -2.26
N LYS A 320 -19.55 -13.00 -2.37
CA LYS A 320 -19.28 -14.43 -2.17
C LYS A 320 -18.94 -15.17 -3.47
N LEU A 321 -19.42 -14.67 -4.61
CA LEU A 321 -19.34 -15.32 -5.93
C LEU A 321 -18.79 -14.34 -6.97
N CYS A 322 -17.87 -14.79 -7.82
CA CYS A 322 -17.46 -14.05 -9.00
C CYS A 322 -18.18 -14.59 -10.26
N THR A 323 -18.80 -13.70 -11.03
CA THR A 323 -19.62 -14.09 -12.21
C THR A 323 -18.79 -14.27 -13.48
N CYS A 324 -17.54 -13.82 -13.51
CA CYS A 324 -16.67 -13.89 -14.68
C CYS A 324 -16.20 -15.33 -14.98
N ASP A 325 -16.02 -16.11 -13.91
CA ASP A 325 -15.40 -17.43 -13.85
C ASP A 325 -16.28 -18.45 -13.09
N GLY A 326 -17.29 -17.97 -12.34
CA GLY A 326 -18.18 -18.81 -11.54
C GLY A 326 -17.58 -19.28 -10.21
N THR A 327 -16.30 -18.97 -9.95
CA THR A 327 -15.58 -19.39 -8.76
C THR A 327 -16.16 -18.71 -7.52
N VAL A 328 -16.42 -19.51 -6.48
CA VAL A 328 -16.77 -19.01 -5.16
C VAL A 328 -15.50 -18.41 -4.54
N ILE A 329 -15.55 -17.20 -3.98
CA ILE A 329 -14.33 -16.38 -3.74
C ILE A 329 -13.37 -16.96 -2.67
N TRP A 330 -13.85 -17.89 -1.85
CA TRP A 330 -13.09 -18.72 -0.89
C TRP A 330 -12.42 -19.94 -1.54
N GLU A 331 -12.91 -20.38 -2.70
CA GLU A 331 -12.34 -21.50 -3.43
C GLU A 331 -11.18 -21.05 -4.29
N ALA A 332 -11.28 -19.84 -4.87
CA ALA A 332 -10.25 -19.18 -5.67
C ALA A 332 -8.87 -19.13 -5.00
N THR A 333 -7.95 -19.88 -5.59
CA THR A 333 -6.52 -19.99 -5.32
C THR A 333 -5.70 -19.21 -6.35
N ASP A 334 -4.40 -19.04 -6.12
CA ASP A 334 -3.49 -18.43 -7.11
C ASP A 334 -3.50 -19.19 -8.46
N SER A 335 -3.80 -20.49 -8.45
CA SER A 335 -3.99 -21.34 -9.64
C SER A 335 -5.25 -21.05 -10.45
N ASP A 336 -6.24 -20.34 -9.90
CA ASP A 336 -7.48 -19.98 -10.61
C ASP A 336 -7.33 -18.66 -11.38
N PHE A 337 -6.26 -17.90 -11.14
CA PHE A 337 -5.94 -16.63 -11.83
C PHE A 337 -4.94 -16.81 -13.00
N VAL A 338 -4.85 -18.01 -13.57
CA VAL A 338 -4.05 -18.24 -14.78
C VAL A 338 -4.71 -17.53 -15.96
N SER A 339 -3.99 -16.60 -16.59
CA SER A 339 -4.42 -15.97 -17.84
C SER A 339 -4.86 -17.05 -18.83
N SER A 340 -6.10 -16.95 -19.31
CA SER A 340 -6.58 -17.78 -20.42
C SER A 340 -5.59 -17.64 -21.58
N LYS A 341 -5.01 -18.77 -22.00
CA LYS A 341 -4.20 -18.80 -23.23
C LYS A 341 -5.10 -18.36 -24.38
N ALA A 342 -4.75 -17.24 -24.99
CA ALA A 342 -5.30 -16.78 -26.26
C ALA A 342 -4.91 -17.73 -27.40
#